data_AF-G5H926-F1
#
_entry.id   AF-G5H926-F1
#
_cell.length_a   1.000
_cell.length_b   1.000
_cell.length_c   1.000
_cell.angle_alpha   90.00
_cell.angle_beta   90.00
_cell.angle_gamma   90.00
#
_symmetry.space_group_name_H-M   'P 1'
#
loop_
_entity.id
_entity.type
_entity.pdbx_description
1 polymer ?
#
loop_
_entity_poly.entity_id
_entity_poly.type
_entity_poly.pdbx_seq_one_letter_code
_entity_poly.pdbx_strand_id
1 'polypeptide(L)'
;MERSAIHIKKYDWRLDIFFAVTCYHVDEIMDSLADVECPDDIRDRVYSNLVKCDMDTGFTYSNKRLKCTVMVIGLHSSQAQFLNSFEHEMRHMVDDIAETFGLNMGGEEVAYLTGDMNSTLWKDIHKFICCDCKCKNH
;
A
#
# COMPACT_ATOMS: atom_id res chain seq x y z
N MET A 1 -13.54 -4.06 -0.35
CA MET A 1 -12.07 -4.04 -0.30
C MET A 1 -11.51 -5.08 -1.26
N GLU A 2 -10.43 -4.74 -1.97
CA GLU A 2 -9.61 -5.69 -2.73
C GLU A 2 -8.27 -5.85 -2.02
N ARG A 3 -7.72 -7.08 -1.98
CA ARG A 3 -6.41 -7.37 -1.38
C ARG A 3 -5.50 -8.00 -2.43
N SER A 4 -4.25 -7.53 -2.49
CA SER A 4 -3.19 -8.17 -3.27
C SER A 4 -1.99 -8.47 -2.38
N ALA A 5 -1.43 -9.67 -2.52
CA ALA A 5 -0.22 -10.09 -1.83
C ALA A 5 0.91 -10.30 -2.83
N ILE A 6 2.06 -9.66 -2.60
CA ILE A 6 3.21 -9.64 -3.51
C ILE A 6 4.46 -10.07 -2.75
N HIS A 7 5.33 -10.81 -3.44
CA HIS A 7 6.68 -11.10 -2.96
C HIS A 7 7.71 -10.47 -3.91
N ILE A 8 8.43 -9.46 -3.42
CA ILE A 8 9.50 -8.78 -4.12
C ILE A 8 10.77 -9.62 -3.96
N LYS A 9 10.94 -10.59 -4.86
CA LYS A 9 11.98 -11.62 -4.76
C LYS A 9 13.40 -11.07 -4.56
N LYS A 10 13.76 -9.95 -5.20
CA LYS A 10 15.10 -9.33 -5.09
C LYS A 10 15.46 -8.99 -3.64
N TYR A 11 14.47 -8.56 -2.86
CA TYR A 11 14.66 -8.09 -1.48
C TYR A 11 14.12 -9.08 -0.44
N ASP A 12 13.61 -10.23 -0.90
CA ASP A 12 12.85 -11.17 -0.06
C ASP A 12 11.79 -10.44 0.80
N TRP A 13 11.07 -9.51 0.16
CA TRP A 13 10.15 -8.62 0.85
C TRP A 13 8.71 -8.94 0.49
N ARG A 14 7.84 -9.09 1.50
CA ARG A 14 6.41 -9.37 1.31
C ARG A 14 5.60 -8.08 1.43
N LEU A 15 4.66 -7.87 0.52
CA LEU A 15 3.72 -6.75 0.57
C LEU A 15 2.30 -7.31 0.58
N ASP A 16 1.53 -6.94 1.60
CA ASP A 16 0.08 -7.07 1.62
C ASP A 16 -0.54 -5.68 1.42
N ILE A 17 -1.25 -5.49 0.31
CA ILE A 17 -1.90 -4.22 -0.01
C ILE A 17 -3.43 -4.37 -0.02
N PHE A 18 -4.11 -3.43 0.62
CA PHE A 18 -5.56 -3.34 0.71
C PHE A 18 -6.04 -2.09 -0.01
N PHE A 19 -6.94 -2.25 -0.99
CA PHE A 19 -7.51 -1.17 -1.77
C PHE A 19 -8.99 -0.94 -1.45
N ALA A 20 -9.43 0.31 -1.61
CA ALA A 20 -10.80 0.74 -1.39
C ALA A 20 -11.33 0.32 0.00
N VAL A 21 -10.52 0.60 1.02
CA VAL A 21 -10.83 0.30 2.41
C VAL A 21 -11.88 1.27 2.95
N THR A 22 -12.84 0.73 3.68
CA THR A 22 -13.88 1.45 4.42
C THR A 22 -13.80 1.07 5.89
N CYS A 23 -14.51 1.78 6.76
CA CYS A 23 -14.57 1.48 8.20
C CYS A 23 -15.16 0.09 8.54
N TYR A 24 -15.68 -0.66 7.57
CA TYR A 24 -16.18 -2.03 7.76
C TYR A 24 -15.10 -3.11 7.63
N HIS A 25 -13.89 -2.76 7.16
CA HIS A 25 -12.81 -3.72 6.89
C HIS A 25 -11.68 -3.65 7.91
N VAL A 26 -11.93 -3.03 9.07
CA VAL A 26 -10.90 -2.74 10.07
C VAL A 26 -10.29 -4.04 10.62
N ASP A 27 -11.11 -5.03 10.95
CA ASP A 27 -10.64 -6.26 11.61
C ASP A 27 -9.60 -7.02 10.77
N GLU A 28 -9.84 -7.22 9.47
CA GLU A 28 -8.90 -7.94 8.58
C GLU A 28 -7.55 -7.21 8.44
N ILE A 29 -7.58 -5.88 8.44
CA ILE A 29 -6.37 -5.05 8.38
C ILE A 29 -5.61 -5.13 9.71
N MET A 30 -6.33 -5.10 10.83
CA MET A 30 -5.73 -5.21 12.16
C MET A 30 -5.10 -6.58 12.40
N ASP A 31 -5.71 -7.65 11.88
CA ASP A 31 -5.15 -9.00 11.90
C ASP A 31 -3.88 -9.07 11.06
N SER A 32 -3.89 -8.50 9.85
CA SER A 32 -2.70 -8.46 8.98
C SER A 32 -1.56 -7.64 9.59
N LEU A 33 -1.87 -6.58 10.35
CA LEU A 33 -0.89 -5.81 11.11
C LEU A 33 -0.30 -6.62 12.28
N ALA A 34 -1.12 -7.43 12.97
CA ALA A 34 -0.65 -8.31 14.02
C ALA A 34 0.29 -9.40 13.46
N ASP A 35 -0.03 -9.97 12.30
CA ASP A 35 0.78 -10.98 11.61
C ASP A 35 2.17 -10.47 11.20
N VAL A 36 2.33 -9.17 10.97
CA VAL A 36 3.63 -8.53 10.69
C VAL A 36 4.30 -7.96 11.94
N GLU A 37 3.85 -8.35 13.13
CA GLU A 37 4.36 -7.90 14.43
C GLU A 37 4.36 -6.37 14.57
N CYS A 38 3.31 -5.70 14.05
CA CYS A 38 3.15 -4.26 14.21
C CYS A 38 2.95 -3.90 15.69
N PRO A 39 3.71 -2.94 16.24
CA PRO A 39 3.54 -2.46 17.61
C PRO A 39 2.12 -1.97 17.92
N ASP A 40 1.66 -2.21 19.15
CA ASP A 40 0.30 -1.88 19.58
C ASP A 40 -0.02 -0.38 19.48
N ASP A 41 0.95 0.50 19.75
CA ASP A 41 0.78 1.96 19.64
C ASP A 41 0.52 2.41 18.20
N ILE A 42 1.18 1.78 17.23
CA ILE A 42 0.95 2.03 15.80
C ILE A 42 -0.41 1.44 15.41
N ARG A 43 -0.72 0.23 15.84
CA ARG A 43 -2.00 -0.43 15.59
C ARG A 43 -3.18 0.41 16.10
N ASP A 44 -3.11 0.93 17.31
CA ASP A 44 -4.15 1.79 17.91
C ASP A 44 -4.37 3.09 17.12
N ARG A 45 -3.28 3.67 16.62
CA ARG A 45 -3.33 4.86 15.76
C ARG A 45 -3.97 4.53 14.41
N VAL A 46 -3.61 3.42 13.79
CA VAL A 46 -4.18 2.96 12.51
C VAL A 46 -5.66 2.68 12.69
N TYR A 47 -6.05 1.93 13.74
CA TYR A 47 -7.44 1.68 14.08
C TYR A 47 -8.24 2.98 14.20
N SER A 48 -7.73 3.93 14.98
CA SER A 48 -8.36 5.24 15.20
C SER A 48 -8.53 6.06 13.91
N ASN A 49 -7.66 5.86 12.92
CA ASN A 49 -7.79 6.49 11.61
C ASN A 49 -8.78 5.76 10.71
N LEU A 50 -8.75 4.43 10.67
CA LEU A 50 -9.66 3.63 9.84
C LEU A 50 -11.13 3.79 10.24
N VAL A 51 -11.42 3.89 11.54
CA VAL A 51 -12.80 4.08 12.03
C VAL A 51 -13.39 5.45 11.70
N LYS A 52 -12.56 6.47 11.43
CA LYS A 52 -13.04 7.79 11.00
C LYS A 52 -13.65 7.77 9.60
N CYS A 53 -13.29 6.77 8.79
CA CYS A 53 -13.77 6.61 7.41
C CYS A 53 -13.47 7.84 6.53
N ASP A 54 -12.36 8.53 6.80
CA ASP A 54 -11.94 9.68 6.03
C ASP A 54 -11.50 9.27 4.61
N MET A 55 -11.99 10.01 3.62
CA MET A 55 -11.59 9.87 2.22
C MET A 55 -10.16 10.37 2.01
N ASP A 56 -9.53 9.91 0.93
CA ASP A 56 -8.20 10.34 0.49
C ASP A 56 -7.11 10.07 1.56
N THR A 57 -7.28 8.98 2.30
CA THR A 57 -6.33 8.52 3.32
C THR A 57 -5.66 7.22 2.90
N GLY A 58 -4.42 7.06 3.35
CA GLY A 58 -3.62 5.86 3.19
C GLY A 58 -2.75 5.64 4.42
N PHE A 59 -2.18 4.45 4.51
CA PHE A 59 -1.18 4.13 5.51
C PHE A 59 -0.30 2.97 5.05
N THR A 60 0.99 3.07 5.31
CA THR A 60 1.98 2.01 5.14
C THR A 60 2.69 1.73 6.46
N TYR A 61 2.76 0.45 6.83
CA TYR A 61 3.65 -0.05 7.87
C TYR A 61 4.60 -1.10 7.32
N SER A 62 5.88 -0.96 7.64
CA SER A 62 6.90 -1.93 7.30
C SER A 62 7.59 -2.48 8.54
N ASN A 63 7.62 -3.79 8.68
CA ASN A 63 8.52 -4.47 9.61
C ASN A 63 9.82 -4.84 8.87
N LYS A 64 10.84 -4.00 9.03
CA LYS A 64 12.16 -4.15 8.36
C LYS A 64 12.89 -5.44 8.73
N ARG A 65 12.66 -5.95 9.95
CA ARG A 65 13.26 -7.21 10.43
C ARG A 65 12.64 -8.42 9.72
N LEU A 66 11.31 -8.43 9.62
CA LEU A 66 10.56 -9.51 8.97
C LEU A 66 10.45 -9.33 7.45
N LYS A 67 10.91 -8.18 6.92
CA LYS A 67 10.83 -7.79 5.51
C LYS A 67 9.41 -7.92 4.97
N CYS A 68 8.47 -7.34 5.70
CA CYS A 68 7.08 -7.32 5.28
C CYS A 68 6.45 -5.95 5.47
N THR A 69 5.54 -5.61 4.56
CA THR A 69 4.80 -4.36 4.55
C THR A 69 3.31 -4.65 4.46
N VAL A 70 2.53 -3.94 5.27
CA VAL A 70 1.08 -3.81 5.11
C VAL A 70 0.80 -2.40 4.62
N MET A 71 0.13 -2.29 3.47
CA MET A 71 -0.24 -1.02 2.85
C MET A 71 -1.76 -0.95 2.72
N VAL A 72 -2.33 0.18 3.09
CA VAL A 72 -3.77 0.43 3.07
C VAL A 72 -4.04 1.69 2.28
N ILE A 73 -4.90 1.57 1.27
CA ILE A 73 -5.39 2.66 0.44
C ILE A 73 -6.90 2.77 0.67
N GLY A 74 -7.32 3.87 1.30
CA GLY A 74 -8.73 4.16 1.61
C GLY A 74 -9.60 4.42 0.38
N LEU A 75 -10.82 4.90 0.59
CA LEU A 75 -11.65 5.44 -0.49
C LEU A 75 -11.13 6.81 -0.93
N HIS A 76 -11.27 7.11 -2.21
CA HIS A 76 -10.72 8.33 -2.80
C HIS A 76 -11.77 9.11 -3.59
N SER A 77 -11.68 10.43 -3.54
CA SER A 77 -12.65 11.35 -4.14
C SER A 77 -12.52 11.45 -5.66
N SER A 78 -11.37 11.04 -6.22
CA SER A 78 -11.11 10.99 -7.66
C SER A 78 -9.99 10.01 -8.01
N GLN A 79 -9.85 9.67 -9.29
CA GLN A 79 -8.73 8.84 -9.79
C GLN A 79 -7.37 9.46 -9.49
N ALA A 80 -7.26 10.79 -9.61
CA ALA A 80 -6.03 11.52 -9.34
C ALA A 80 -5.65 11.45 -7.85
N GLN A 81 -6.65 11.60 -6.96
CA GLN A 81 -6.41 11.46 -5.52
C GLN A 81 -6.05 10.02 -5.14
N PHE A 82 -6.68 9.02 -5.75
CA PHE A 82 -6.28 7.62 -5.59
C PHE A 82 -4.81 7.41 -5.94
N LEU A 83 -4.39 7.85 -7.14
CA LEU A 83 -3.01 7.67 -7.58
C LEU A 83 -2.03 8.41 -6.66
N ASN A 84 -2.38 9.62 -6.21
CA ASN A 84 -1.56 10.40 -5.29
C ASN A 84 -1.33 9.68 -3.95
N SER A 85 -2.40 9.19 -3.31
CA SER A 85 -2.28 8.46 -2.05
C SER A 85 -1.56 7.13 -2.23
N PHE A 86 -1.84 6.39 -3.31
CA PHE A 86 -1.14 5.16 -3.61
C PHE A 86 0.38 5.38 -3.77
N GLU A 87 0.79 6.36 -4.56
CA GLU A 87 2.21 6.69 -4.75
C GLU A 87 2.85 7.20 -3.45
N HIS A 88 2.11 7.94 -2.62
CA HIS A 88 2.56 8.36 -1.29
C HIS A 88 2.85 7.16 -0.37
N GLU A 89 1.91 6.22 -0.28
CA GLU A 89 2.08 5.04 0.57
C GLU A 89 3.13 4.08 0.03
N MET A 90 3.23 3.94 -1.30
CA MET A 90 4.28 3.18 -1.95
C MET A 90 5.66 3.79 -1.71
N ARG A 91 5.77 5.12 -1.66
CA ARG A 91 7.02 5.80 -1.33
C ARG A 91 7.55 5.40 0.04
N HIS A 92 6.70 5.30 1.06
CA HIS A 92 7.12 4.84 2.40
C HIS A 92 7.70 3.43 2.37
N MET A 93 7.05 2.50 1.66
CA MET A 93 7.56 1.13 1.51
C MET A 93 8.91 1.10 0.77
N VAL A 94 9.03 1.84 -0.32
CA VAL A 94 10.27 1.91 -1.12
C VAL A 94 11.41 2.47 -0.27
N ASP A 95 11.14 3.51 0.52
CA ASP A 95 12.12 4.11 1.43
C ASP A 95 12.55 3.12 2.52
N ASP A 96 11.62 2.36 3.09
CA ASP A 96 11.92 1.32 4.09
C ASP A 96 12.76 0.17 3.53
N ILE A 97 12.48 -0.26 2.29
CA ILE A 97 13.30 -1.26 1.58
C ILE A 97 14.69 -0.68 1.32
N ALA A 98 14.76 0.53 0.78
CA ALA A 98 16.02 1.19 0.46
C ALA A 98 16.92 1.33 1.69
N GLU A 99 16.37 1.77 2.83
CA GLU A 99 17.10 1.85 4.09
C GLU A 99 17.55 0.46 4.58
N THR A 100 16.67 -0.54 4.52
CA THR A 100 16.99 -1.91 4.98
C THR A 100 18.15 -2.54 4.19
N PHE A 101 18.24 -2.25 2.90
CA PHE A 101 19.27 -2.81 2.02
C PHE A 101 20.44 -1.86 1.72
N GLY A 102 20.46 -0.68 2.33
CA GLY A 102 21.52 0.32 2.12
C GLY A 102 21.56 0.87 0.69
N LEU A 103 20.42 0.95 0.02
CA LEU A 103 20.30 1.52 -1.32
C LEU A 103 20.45 3.04 -1.25
N ASN A 104 21.00 3.64 -2.31
CA ASN A 104 21.00 5.10 -2.45
C ASN A 104 19.57 5.59 -2.75
N MET A 105 19.00 6.39 -1.85
CA MET A 105 17.62 6.91 -1.93
C MET A 105 17.31 7.70 -3.21
N GLY A 106 18.31 8.37 -3.79
CA GLY A 106 18.19 9.06 -5.08
C GLY A 106 18.77 8.27 -6.25
N GLY A 107 19.13 7.00 -6.02
CA GLY A 107 19.80 6.13 -6.97
C GLY A 107 18.85 5.44 -7.93
N GLU A 108 19.44 4.95 -9.02
CA GLU A 108 18.71 4.26 -10.09
C GLU A 108 17.99 2.98 -9.59
N GLU A 109 18.56 2.26 -8.63
CA GLU A 109 17.93 1.06 -8.06
C GLU A 109 16.60 1.34 -7.37
N VAL A 110 16.48 2.49 -6.70
CA VAL A 110 15.23 2.91 -6.05
C VAL A 110 14.19 3.29 -7.11
N ALA A 111 14.62 3.98 -8.18
CA ALA A 111 13.74 4.31 -9.30
C ALA A 111 13.20 3.05 -9.99
N TYR A 112 14.04 2.04 -10.23
CA TYR A 112 13.58 0.76 -10.79
C TYR A 112 12.68 0.01 -9.81
N LEU A 113 12.97 -0.01 -8.51
CA LEU A 113 12.07 -0.62 -7.52
C LEU A 113 10.67 -0.01 -7.60
N THR A 114 10.54 1.32 -7.63
CA THR A 114 9.25 1.98 -7.82
C THR A 114 8.58 1.59 -9.14
N GLY A 115 9.33 1.59 -10.24
CA GLY A 115 8.82 1.21 -11.57
C GLY A 115 8.35 -0.25 -11.66
N ASP A 116 9.10 -1.17 -11.06
CA ASP A 116 8.78 -2.60 -11.00
C ASP A 116 7.53 -2.86 -10.16
N MET A 117 7.38 -2.14 -9.04
CA MET A 117 6.18 -2.23 -8.21
C MET A 117 4.95 -1.72 -8.96
N ASN A 118 5.06 -0.58 -9.62
CA ASN A 118 3.99 -0.05 -10.47
C ASN A 118 3.60 -1.00 -11.60
N SER A 119 4.60 -1.64 -12.23
CA SER A 119 4.35 -2.64 -13.29
C SER A 119 3.69 -3.90 -12.73
N THR A 120 4.10 -4.36 -11.55
CA THR A 120 3.55 -5.54 -10.87
C THR A 120 2.10 -5.32 -10.45
N LEU A 121 1.81 -4.14 -9.88
CA LEU A 121 0.49 -3.75 -9.38
C LEU A 121 -0.41 -3.15 -10.45
N TRP A 122 0.05 -3.04 -11.69
CA TRP A 122 -0.69 -2.36 -12.77
C TRP A 122 -2.14 -2.83 -12.87
N LYS A 123 -2.39 -4.14 -12.84
CA LYS A 123 -3.75 -4.68 -12.95
C LYS A 123 -4.68 -4.24 -11.81
N ASP A 124 -4.14 -4.01 -10.63
CA ASP A 124 -4.91 -3.58 -9.46
C ASP A 124 -5.12 -2.07 -9.48
N ILE A 125 -4.04 -1.30 -9.66
CA ILE A 125 -4.09 0.17 -9.75
C ILE A 125 -4.99 0.62 -10.91
N HIS A 126 -4.89 -0.03 -12.08
CA HIS A 126 -5.61 0.36 -13.29
C HIS A 126 -7.13 0.39 -13.10
N LYS A 127 -7.69 -0.48 -12.25
CA LYS A 127 -9.13 -0.51 -11.94
C LYS A 127 -9.62 0.79 -11.28
N PHE A 128 -8.74 1.48 -10.56
CA PHE A 128 -9.06 2.68 -9.81
C PHE A 128 -8.72 3.98 -10.57
N ILE A 129 -7.79 3.92 -11.54
CA ILE A 129 -7.38 5.10 -12.32
C ILE A 129 -8.02 5.18 -13.72
N CYS A 130 -8.55 4.08 -14.25
CA CYS A 130 -9.12 4.03 -15.60
C CYS A 130 -10.62 4.39 -15.60
N CYS A 131 -11.01 5.38 -16.40
CA CYS A 131 -12.42 5.73 -16.63
C CYS A 131 -13.14 4.78 -17.59
N ASP A 132 -12.41 4.06 -18.47
CA ASP A 132 -12.98 3.43 -19.66
C ASP A 132 -13.56 2.02 -19.44
N CYS A 133 -13.21 1.32 -18.37
CA CYS A 133 -13.70 -0.05 -18.14
C CYS A 133 -15.18 -0.09 -17.71
N LYS A 134 -15.79 1.05 -17.36
CA LYS A 134 -17.24 1.18 -17.14
C LYS A 134 -18.00 1.79 -18.34
N CYS A 135 -17.30 2.22 -19.39
CA CYS A 135 -17.90 2.91 -20.55
C CYS A 135 -18.08 2.02 -21.79
N LYS A 136 -17.80 0.71 -21.72
CA LYS A 136 -17.92 -0.22 -22.87
C LYS A 136 -19.08 -1.23 -22.80
N ASN A 137 -20.11 -0.97 -21.99
CA ASN A 137 -21.35 -1.76 -22.00
C ASN A 137 -22.57 -0.88 -22.36
N HIS A 138 -22.55 -0.30 -23.56
CA HIS A 138 -23.75 0.25 -24.20
C HIS A 138 -23.80 -0.15 -25.66
#